data_AF-A0A7W1QMK7-F1
#
_entry.id   AF-A0A7W1QMK7-F1
#
_cell.length_a   1.000
_cell.length_b   1.000
_cell.length_c   1.000
_cell.angle_alpha   90.00
_cell.angle_beta   90.00
_cell.angle_gamma   90.00
#
_symmetry.space_group_name_H-M   'P 1'
#
loop_
_entity.id
_entity.type
_entity.pdbx_description
1 polymer ?
#
loop_
_entity_poly.entity_id
_entity_poly.type
_entity_poly.pdbx_seq_one_letter_code
_entity_poly.pdbx_strand_id
1 'polypeptide(L)' 'MPNNPDQNQAKMIEAKANLVQKLLEASENPKPSYKIDGQEVDWKGYIKMLQDAIDRLSTLIASEEDDWEEMSQWYV' A
#
# COMPACT_ATOMS: atom_id res chain seq x y z
N MET A 1 -4.17 -19.16 -16.84
CA MET A 1 -3.48 -19.71 -15.64
C MET A 1 -4.24 -19.16 -14.45
N PRO A 2 -4.77 -19.97 -13.52
CA PRO A 2 -5.49 -19.43 -12.39
C PRO A 2 -4.50 -18.65 -11.51
N ASN A 3 -4.85 -17.40 -11.18
CA ASN A 3 -4.13 -16.61 -10.18
C ASN A 3 -4.17 -17.37 -8.86
N ASN A 4 -3.02 -17.77 -8.33
CA ASN A 4 -2.96 -18.40 -7.01
C ASN A 4 -3.16 -17.30 -5.96
N PRO A 5 -4.20 -17.34 -5.11
CA PRO A 5 -4.48 -16.30 -4.12
C PRO A 5 -3.26 -16.00 -3.23
N ASP A 6 -2.46 -17.00 -2.86
CA ASP A 6 -1.22 -16.82 -2.10
C ASP A 6 -0.19 -15.92 -2.79
N GLN A 7 -0.14 -15.94 -4.13
CA GLN A 7 0.77 -15.09 -4.91
C GLN A 7 0.28 -13.66 -5.02
N ASN A 8 -1.03 -13.41 -4.89
CA ASN A 8 -1.59 -12.06 -4.90
C ASN A 8 -1.36 -11.38 -3.55
N GLN A 9 -1.61 -12.09 -2.44
CA GLN A 9 -1.37 -11.59 -1.09
C GLN A 9 0.12 -11.24 -0.88
N ALA A 10 1.03 -12.13 -1.30
CA ALA A 10 2.47 -11.88 -1.21
C ALA A 10 2.91 -10.60 -1.96
N LYS A 11 2.35 -10.35 -3.16
CA LYS A 11 2.61 -9.13 -3.93
C LYS A 11 2.06 -7.88 -3.25
N MET A 12 0.90 -7.98 -2.59
CA MET A 12 0.32 -6.86 -1.84
C MET A 12 1.15 -6.51 -0.61
N ILE A 13 1.66 -7.53 0.11
CA ILE A 13 2.57 -7.33 1.24
C ILE A 13 3.87 -6.67 0.78
N GLU A 14 4.47 -7.14 -0.31
CA GLU A 14 5.67 -6.54 -0.90
C GLU A 14 5.42 -5.09 -1.35
N ALA A 15 4.30 -4.83 -2.04
CA ALA A 15 3.92 -3.49 -2.46
C ALA A 15 3.73 -2.53 -1.27
N LYS A 16 3.10 -3.01 -0.18
CA LYS A 16 2.95 -2.24 1.06
C LYS A 16 4.31 -1.91 1.67
N ALA A 17 5.23 -2.88 1.76
CA ALA A 17 6.57 -2.65 2.29
C ALA A 17 7.34 -1.59 1.49
N ASN A 18 7.26 -1.66 0.15
CA ASN A 18 7.87 -0.66 -0.74
C ASN A 18 7.29 0.74 -0.55
N LEU A 19 5.97 0.86 -0.35
CA LEU A 19 5.33 2.16 -0.08
C LEU A 19 5.70 2.72 1.30
N VAL A 20 5.81 1.87 2.32
CA VAL A 20 6.29 2.28 3.65
C VAL A 20 7.72 2.81 3.58
N GLN A 21 8.62 2.15 2.85
CA GLN A 21 9.98 2.66 2.64
C GLN A 21 9.98 4.03 1.94
N LYS A 22 9.19 4.21 0.88
CA LYS A 22 9.05 5.51 0.21
C LYS A 22 8.50 6.58 1.12
N LEU A 23 7.56 6.24 2.01
CA LEU A 23 7.01 7.17 2.99
C LEU A 23 8.08 7.57 4.01
N LEU A 24 8.90 6.63 4.48
CA LEU A 24 10.02 6.90 5.38
C LEU A 24 11.04 7.83 4.70
N GLU A 25 11.49 7.50 3.49
CA GLU A 25 12.40 8.34 2.70
C GLU A 25 11.85 9.77 2.51
N ALA A 26 10.54 9.88 2.22
CA ALA A 26 9.87 11.15 2.04
C ALA A 26 9.71 11.95 3.35
N SER A 27 9.63 11.25 4.48
CA SER A 27 9.49 11.84 5.82
C SER A 27 10.83 12.27 6.41
N GLU A 28 11.91 11.55 6.09
CA GLU A 28 13.28 11.89 6.49
C GLU A 28 13.80 13.14 5.77
N ASN A 29 13.31 13.40 4.55
CA ASN A 29 13.67 14.56 3.75
C ASN A 29 12.42 15.35 3.33
N PRO A 30 11.73 16.04 4.26
CA PRO A 30 10.52 16.76 3.96
C PRO A 30 10.83 17.90 2.99
N LYS A 31 10.23 17.85 1.79
CA LYS A 31 10.34 18.93 0.80
C LYS A 31 9.12 19.85 0.92
N PRO A 32 9.29 21.18 0.85
CA PRO A 32 8.15 22.05 0.60
C PRO A 32 7.59 21.73 -0.80
N SER A 33 6.28 21.90 -1.01
CA SER A 33 5.74 21.89 -2.37
C SER A 33 6.41 23.00 -3.19
N TYR A 34 6.83 22.70 -4.42
CA TYR A 34 7.70 23.57 -5.20
C TYR A 34 7.39 23.50 -6.70
N LYS A 35 7.87 24.48 -7.47
CA LYS A 35 7.68 24.52 -8.93
C LYS A 35 8.99 24.27 -9.66
N ILE A 36 8.98 23.37 -10.63
CA ILE A 36 10.09 23.11 -11.57
C ILE A 36 9.52 23.23 -12.98
N ASP A 37 10.12 24.05 -13.85
CA ASP A 37 9.77 24.14 -15.27
C ASP A 37 8.26 24.34 -15.55
N GLY A 38 7.58 25.10 -14.68
CA GLY A 38 6.14 25.36 -14.77
C GLY A 38 5.23 24.26 -14.20
N GLN A 39 5.80 23.14 -13.76
CA GLN A 39 5.07 22.07 -13.07
C GLN A 39 5.12 22.27 -11.55
N GLU A 40 3.97 22.11 -10.89
CA GLU A 40 3.88 22.14 -9.45
C GLU A 40 4.05 20.73 -8.89
N VAL A 41 5.06 20.56 -8.04
CA VAL A 41 5.32 19.35 -7.28
C VAL A 41 4.70 19.52 -5.91
N ASP A 42 3.53 18.91 -5.71
CA ASP A 42 2.86 18.88 -4.40
C ASP A 42 3.42 17.75 -3.52
N TRP A 43 4.34 18.11 -2.64
CA TRP A 43 4.96 17.15 -1.73
C TRP A 43 3.98 16.63 -0.67
N LYS A 44 3.08 17.49 -0.19
CA LYS A 44 2.05 17.09 0.78
C LYS A 44 1.07 16.12 0.15
N GLY A 45 0.66 16.39 -1.08
CA GLY A 45 -0.15 15.47 -1.88
C GLY A 45 0.54 14.13 -2.11
N TYR A 46 1.84 14.13 -2.38
CA TYR A 46 2.63 12.90 -2.52
C TYR A 46 2.66 12.06 -1.24
N ILE A 47 2.94 12.68 -0.08
CA ILE A 47 2.91 11.97 1.22
C ILE A 47 1.52 11.40 1.49
N LYS A 48 0.46 12.20 1.26
CA LYS A 48 -0.91 11.76 1.46
C LYS A 48 -1.26 10.57 0.55
N MET A 49 -0.83 10.60 -0.71
CA MET A 49 -1.03 9.49 -1.64
C MET A 49 -0.38 8.20 -1.16
N LEU A 50 0.84 8.27 -0.59
CA LEU A 50 1.52 7.11 -0.02
C LEU A 50 0.74 6.52 1.17
N GLN A 51 0.27 7.38 2.07
CA GLN A 51 -0.54 6.97 3.23
C GLN A 51 -1.85 6.29 2.79
N ASP A 52 -2.61 6.94 1.91
CA ASP A 52 -3.88 6.42 1.41
C ASP A 52 -3.68 5.06 0.68
N ALA A 53 -2.55 4.86 0.00
CA ALA A 53 -2.22 3.59 -0.66
C ALA A 53 -1.86 2.47 0.34
N ILE A 54 -1.10 2.81 1.39
CA ILE A 54 -0.75 1.86 2.47
C ILE A 54 -2.01 1.41 3.22
N ASP A 55 -2.93 2.33 3.50
CA ASP A 55 -4.19 2.02 4.18
C ASP A 55 -5.04 1.06 3.34
N ARG A 56 -5.21 1.35 2.03
CA ARG A 56 -5.95 0.47 1.12
C ARG A 56 -5.37 -0.93 1.05
N LEU A 57 -4.04 -1.05 0.91
CA LEU A 57 -3.39 -2.36 0.89
C LEU A 57 -3.54 -3.09 2.23
N SER A 58 -3.50 -2.37 3.34
CA SER A 58 -3.71 -2.97 4.67
C SER A 58 -5.13 -3.51 4.82
N THR A 59 -6.14 -2.78 4.33
CA THR A 59 -7.53 -3.26 4.30
C THR A 59 -7.68 -4.50 3.42
N LEU A 60 -7.09 -4.50 2.22
CA LEU A 60 -7.17 -5.64 1.31
C LEU A 60 -6.50 -6.91 1.86
N ILE A 61 -5.33 -6.76 2.48
CA ILE A 61 -4.63 -7.88 3.11
C ILE A 61 -5.46 -8.44 4.27
N ALA A 62 -6.04 -7.57 5.11
CA ALA A 62 -6.87 -8.00 6.23
C ALA A 62 -8.17 -8.70 5.77
N SER A 63 -8.82 -8.21 4.70
CA SER A 63 -10.01 -8.86 4.15
C SER A 63 -9.72 -10.23 3.54
N GLU A 64 -8.53 -10.42 2.95
CA GLU A 64 -8.13 -11.75 2.45
C GLU A 64 -7.86 -12.73 3.61
N GLU A 65 -7.40 -12.27 4.78
CA GLU A 65 -7.23 -13.13 5.97
C GLU A 65 -8.59 -13.61 6.53
N ASP A 66 -9.59 -12.74 6.60
CA ASP A 66 -10.94 -13.08 7.09
C ASP A 66 -11.65 -14.12 6.20
N ASP A 67 -11.52 -14.01 4.87
CA ASP A 67 -12.15 -14.95 3.91
C ASP A 67 -11.67 -16.41 4.10
N TRP A 68 -10.43 -16.62 4.55
CA TRP A 68 -9.89 -17.96 4.84
C TRP A 68 -10.36 -18.50 6.18
N GLU A 69 -10.50 -17.64 7.18
CA GLU A 69 -10.93 -18.03 8.52
C GLU A 69 -12.39 -18.50 8.50
N GLU A 70 -13.27 -17.83 7.75
CA GLU A 70 -14.68 -18.21 7.58
C GLU A 70 -14.86 -19.53 6.81
N MET A 71 -14.08 -19.76 5.75
CA MET A 71 -14.08 -21.03 5.00
C MET A 71 -13.57 -22.22 5.81
N SER A 72 -12.63 -21.99 6.75
CA SER A 72 -12.09 -23.04 7.61
C SER A 72 -13.14 -23.56 8.62
N GLN A 73 -14.05 -22.71 9.09
CA GLN A 73 -15.07 -23.07 10.07
C GLN A 73 -16.16 -23.99 9.51
N TRP A 74 -16.37 -23.99 8.19
CA TRP A 74 -17.28 -24.91 7.50
C TRP A 74 -16.66 -26.28 7.17
N TYR A 75 -15.33 -26.41 7.29
CA TYR A 75 -14.59 -27.63 6.96
C TYR A 75 -14.26 -28.51 8.18
N VAL A 76 -14.81 -28.18 9.36
CA VAL A 76 -14.70 -28.94 10.62
C VAL A 76 -15.99 -29.69 10.93
#